data_AF-A0A7Y3EUM3-F1
#
_entry.id   AF-A0A7Y3EUM3-F1
#
_cell.length_a   1.000
_cell.length_b   1.000
_cell.length_c   1.000
_cell.angle_alpha   90.00
_cell.angle_beta   90.00
_cell.angle_gamma   90.00
#
_symmetry.space_group_name_H-M   'P 1'
#
loop_
_entity.id
_entity.type
_entity.pdbx_description
1 polymer ?
#
loop_
_entity_poly.entity_id
_entity_poly.type
_entity_poly.pdbx_seq_one_letter_code
_entity_poly.pdbx_strand_id
1 'polypeptide(L)'
;MNKKELEGLGYNVVIYPVTTLRSAMGEINRGLDAILRDGDQNAILDRMQHRKDLYELLRYKDYSQFDQNLLNFEVNDTPRE
;
A
#
# COMPACT_ATOMS: atom_id res chain seq x y z
N MET A 1 -1.74 -2.14 27.72
CA MET A 1 -3.21 -2.10 27.93
C MET A 1 -3.89 -2.18 26.58
N ASN A 2 -4.96 -2.95 26.45
CA ASN A 2 -5.76 -3.05 25.24
C ASN A 2 -6.92 -2.02 25.25
N LYS A 3 -7.65 -1.94 24.13
CA LYS A 3 -8.79 -1.02 23.98
C LYS A 3 -9.82 -1.12 25.13
N LYS A 4 -10.14 -2.34 25.59
CA LYS A 4 -11.16 -2.57 26.64
C LYS A 4 -10.68 -2.08 28.00
N GLU A 5 -9.39 -2.26 28.31
CA GLU A 5 -8.80 -1.79 29.56
C GLU A 5 -8.76 -0.25 29.62
N LEU A 6 -8.44 0.40 28.49
CA LEU A 6 -8.43 1.87 28.40
C LEU A 6 -9.85 2.45 28.47
N GLU A 7 -10.81 1.80 27.84
CA GLU A 7 -12.24 2.15 27.94
C GLU A 7 -12.75 2.03 29.39
N GLY A 8 -12.35 0.97 30.11
CA GLY A 8 -12.69 0.78 31.52
C GLY A 8 -12.13 1.85 32.47
N LEU A 9 -11.09 2.59 32.04
CA LEU A 9 -10.55 3.74 32.78
C LEU A 9 -11.16 5.08 32.36
N GLY A 10 -12.11 5.09 31.42
CA GLY A 10 -12.79 6.30 30.96
C GLY A 10 -12.12 7.00 29.77
N TYR A 11 -11.21 6.36 29.04
CA TYR A 11 -10.66 6.91 27.79
C TYR A 11 -11.60 6.65 26.60
N ASN A 12 -11.90 7.69 25.81
CA ASN A 12 -12.78 7.60 24.63
C ASN A 12 -12.03 7.52 23.30
N VAL A 13 -10.73 7.82 23.28
CA VAL A 13 -9.87 7.78 22.09
C VAL A 13 -8.49 7.26 22.48
N VAL A 14 -7.92 6.39 21.64
CA VAL A 14 -6.56 5.86 21.78
C VAL A 14 -5.87 6.00 20.43
N ILE A 15 -4.67 6.58 20.44
CA ILE A 15 -3.84 6.73 19.24
C ILE A 15 -2.67 5.73 19.28
N TYR A 16 -2.21 5.33 18.09
CA TYR A 16 -1.07 4.44 17.87
C TYR A 16 -0.03 5.16 17.00
N PRO A 17 0.69 6.16 17.55
CA PRO A 17 1.27 7.24 16.74
C PRO A 17 2.28 6.76 15.70
N VAL A 18 3.13 5.80 16.08
CA VAL A 18 4.26 5.33 15.26
C VAL A 18 4.26 3.82 15.06
N THR A 19 3.15 3.15 15.36
CA THR A 19 3.09 1.69 15.32
C THR A 19 3.37 1.16 13.91
N THR A 20 2.74 1.75 12.89
CA THR A 20 2.93 1.34 11.49
C THR A 20 4.34 1.65 10.99
N LEU A 21 4.86 2.84 11.30
CA LEU A 21 6.22 3.24 10.93
C LEU A 21 7.26 2.27 11.50
N ARG A 22 7.17 1.94 12.80
CA ARG A 22 8.12 1.03 13.46
C ARG A 22 8.04 -0.38 12.88
N SER A 23 6.84 -0.87 12.59
CA SER A 23 6.66 -2.17 11.93
C SER A 23 7.29 -2.18 10.53
N ALA A 24 7.03 -1.14 9.73
CA ALA A 24 7.58 -1.02 8.37
C ALA A 24 9.11 -0.96 8.38
N MET A 25 9.71 -0.09 9.22
CA MET A 25 11.17 0.01 9.34
C MET A 25 11.82 -1.30 9.79
N GLY A 26 11.14 -2.06 10.66
CA GLY A 26 11.61 -3.39 11.07
C GLY A 26 11.69 -4.38 9.92
N GLU A 27 10.66 -4.47 9.08
CA GLU A 27 10.68 -5.36 7.90
C GLU A 27 11.64 -4.88 6.82
N ILE A 28 11.80 -3.56 6.64
CA ILE A 28 12.77 -2.98 5.70
C ILE A 28 14.19 -3.40 6.09
N ASN A 29 14.60 -3.24 7.36
CA ASN A 29 15.92 -3.67 7.81
C ASN A 29 16.14 -5.16 7.57
N ARG A 30 15.17 -6.01 7.94
CA ARG A 30 15.25 -7.46 7.68
C ARG A 30 15.40 -7.80 6.21
N GLY A 31 14.69 -7.08 5.33
CA GLY A 31 14.79 -7.28 3.89
C GLY A 31 16.14 -6.87 3.31
N LEU A 32 16.67 -5.72 3.76
CA LEU A 32 18.01 -5.27 3.36
C LEU A 32 19.10 -6.24 3.87
N ASP A 33 19.00 -6.73 5.11
CA ASP A 33 19.92 -7.71 5.66
C ASP A 33 19.88 -9.04 4.88
N ALA A 34 18.68 -9.49 4.47
CA ALA A 34 18.54 -10.68 3.64
C ALA A 34 19.21 -10.51 2.27
N ILE A 35 18.96 -9.38 1.59
CA ILE A 35 19.60 -9.06 0.30
C ILE A 35 21.12 -8.99 0.44
N LEU A 36 21.63 -8.36 1.51
CA LEU A 36 23.07 -8.26 1.76
C LEU A 36 23.71 -9.63 1.99
N ARG A 37 23.04 -10.50 2.74
CA ARG A 37 23.54 -11.84 3.10
C ARG A 37 23.44 -12.84 1.94
N ASP A 38 22.29 -12.86 1.26
CA ASP A 38 21.92 -13.92 0.32
C ASP A 38 22.13 -13.49 -1.15
N GLY A 39 22.31 -12.20 -1.41
CA GLY A 39 22.41 -11.62 -2.75
C GLY A 39 21.07 -11.35 -3.43
N ASP A 40 19.96 -11.77 -2.82
CA ASP A 40 18.59 -11.56 -3.28
C ASP A 40 17.57 -11.62 -2.11
N GLN A 41 16.29 -11.38 -2.42
CA GLN A 41 15.19 -11.38 -1.45
C GLN A 41 14.36 -12.68 -1.39
N ASN A 42 14.75 -13.74 -2.10
CA ASN A 42 13.90 -14.93 -2.30
C ASN A 42 13.48 -15.58 -0.98
N ALA A 43 14.34 -15.57 0.02
CA ALA A 43 14.10 -16.16 1.33
C ALA A 43 13.04 -15.43 2.19
N ILE A 44 12.57 -14.26 1.77
CA ILE A 44 11.60 -13.43 2.54
C ILE A 44 10.34 -13.08 1.74
N LEU A 45 10.10 -13.73 0.59
CA LEU A 45 8.95 -13.42 -0.28
C LEU A 45 7.59 -13.60 0.43
N ASP A 46 7.51 -14.51 1.40
CA ASP A 46 6.32 -14.77 2.22
C ASP A 46 5.99 -13.62 3.20
N ARG A 47 6.98 -12.77 3.50
CA ARG A 47 6.84 -11.59 4.36
C ARG A 47 6.58 -10.30 3.58
N MET A 48 6.77 -10.33 2.26
CA MET A 48 6.56 -9.19 1.38
C MET A 48 5.08 -9.05 1.02
N GLN A 49 4.61 -7.81 0.88
CA GLN A 49 3.29 -7.54 0.31
C GLN A 49 3.23 -8.11 -1.13
N HIS A 50 2.16 -8.85 -1.46
CA HIS A 50 1.99 -9.33 -2.83
C HIS A 50 1.69 -8.16 -3.77
N ARG A 51 2.19 -8.24 -5.01
CA ARG A 51 1.96 -7.21 -6.04
C ARG A 51 0.48 -6.97 -6.31
N LYS A 52 -0.33 -8.03 -6.26
CA LYS A 52 -1.80 -7.94 -6.41
C LYS A 52 -2.40 -7.02 -5.35
N ASP A 53 -2.03 -7.23 -4.08
CA ASP A 53 -2.56 -6.45 -2.96
C ASP A 53 -2.13 -4.98 -3.07
N LEU A 54 -0.90 -4.73 -3.53
CA LEU A 54 -0.43 -3.37 -3.81
C LEU A 54 -1.23 -2.71 -4.95
N TYR A 55 -1.51 -3.43 -6.05
CA TYR A 55 -2.31 -2.88 -7.16
C TYR A 55 -3.76 -2.62 -6.79
N GLU A 56 -4.34 -3.48 -5.95
CA GLU A 56 -5.67 -3.26 -5.39
C GLU A 56 -5.68 -2.00 -4.52
N LEU A 57 -4.70 -1.85 -3.61
CA LEU A 57 -4.54 -0.66 -2.78
C LEU A 57 -4.40 0.63 -3.61
N LEU A 58 -3.63 0.57 -4.70
CA LEU A 58 -3.43 1.70 -5.61
C LEU A 58 -4.58 1.91 -6.61
N ARG A 59 -5.63 1.08 -6.54
CA ARG A 59 -6.77 1.09 -7.49
C ARG A 59 -6.31 1.08 -8.95
N TYR A 60 -5.26 0.31 -9.24
CA TYR A 60 -4.55 0.34 -10.52
C TYR A 60 -5.48 0.09 -11.72
N LYS A 61 -6.48 -0.79 -11.54
CA LYS A 61 -7.49 -1.10 -12.56
C LYS A 61 -8.36 0.11 -12.92
N ASP A 62 -8.73 0.92 -11.93
CA ASP A 62 -9.62 2.07 -12.13
C ASP A 62 -8.90 3.16 -12.94
N TYR A 63 -7.63 3.40 -12.63
CA TYR A 63 -6.77 4.30 -13.41
C TYR A 63 -6.56 3.77 -14.83
N SER A 64 -6.31 2.46 -14.99
CA SER A 64 -6.17 1.86 -16.33
C SER A 64 -7.44 2.01 -17.18
N GLN A 65 -8.62 1.87 -16.56
CA GLN A 65 -9.89 2.07 -17.26
C GLN A 65 -10.13 3.54 -17.61
N PHE A 66 -9.78 4.46 -16.70
CA PHE A 66 -9.84 5.89 -16.95
C PHE A 66 -8.96 6.29 -18.15
N ASP A 67 -7.72 5.82 -18.19
CA ASP A 67 -6.79 6.11 -19.29
C ASP A 67 -7.31 5.57 -20.63
N GLN A 68 -7.89 4.37 -20.65
CA GLN A 68 -8.51 3.82 -21.86
C GLN A 68 -9.66 4.69 -22.37
N ASN A 69 -10.49 5.22 -21.47
CA ASN A 69 -11.57 6.12 -21.85
C ASN A 69 -11.06 7.45 -22.40
N LEU A 70 -9.97 7.98 -21.83
CA LEU A 70 -9.34 9.21 -22.32
C LEU A 70 -8.72 9.02 -23.70
N LEU A 71 -8.03 7.90 -23.93
CA LEU A 71 -7.43 7.57 -25.23
C LEU A 71 -8.48 7.40 -26.33
N ASN A 72 -9.63 6.82 -26.01
CA ASN A 72 -10.71 6.55 -26.96
C ASN A 72 -11.74 7.69 -27.04
N PHE A 73 -11.42 8.88 -26.54
CA PHE A 73 -12.31 10.02 -26.57
C PHE A 73 -12.37 10.64 -27.97
N GLU A 74 -13.56 10.63 -28.59
CA GLU A 74 -13.81 11.29 -29.88
C GLU A 74 -14.54 12.63 -29.67
N VAL A 75 -14.03 13.71 -30.26
CA VAL A 75 -14.69 15.03 -30.29
C VAL A 75 -15.48 15.17 -31.59
N ASN A 76 -16.80 15.06 -31.49
CA ASN A 76 -17.71 15.12 -32.64
C ASN A 76 -17.97 16.55 -33.17
N ASP A 77 -17.55 17.59 -32.44
CA ASP A 77 -17.84 19.00 -32.75
C ASP A 77 -16.63 19.79 -33.29
N THR A 78 -15.64 19.11 -33.88
CA THR A 78 -14.55 19.84 -34.57
C THR A 78 -15.02 20.20 -35.98
N PRO A 79 -15.23 21.49 -36.32
CA PRO A 79 -15.59 21.87 -37.68
C PRO A 79 -14.45 21.47 -38.61
N ARG A 80 -14.74 20.62 -39.60
CA ARG A 80 -13.81 20.36 -40.72
C ARG A 80 -14.01 21.48 -41.74
N GLU A 81 -12.94 22.18 -42.08
CA GLU A 81 -12.89 23.11 -43.22
C GLU A 81 -13.20 22.39 -44.54
#